data_AF-A0A2V0P731-F1
#
_entry.id   AF-A0A2V0P731-F1
#
_cell.length_a   1.000
_cell.length_b   1.000
_cell.length_c   1.000
_cell.angle_alpha   90.00
_cell.angle_beta   90.00
_cell.angle_gamma   90.00
#
_symmetry.space_group_name_H-M   'P 1'
#
loop_
_entity.id
_entity.type
_entity.pdbx_description
1 polymer ?
#
loop_
_entity_poly.entity_id
_entity_poly.type
_entity_poly.pdbx_seq_one_letter_code
_entity_poly.pdbx_strand_id
1 'polypeptide(L)'
;MQASRMAANASASCSGRMHAPLGRRAQAAAAAAAAPRRCSGRGPPARARAVAVRAERKEYYDFKDMPPLPVTVKRITVPELDHTVVDKATEETRLASLAIFYDIWGDDQYGRRLTRKSALTMLCMYDSDDTAGAEARPGDYPNIALLRRVLEEGLDLEFVVEEFGPGA
;
A
#
# COMPACT_ATOMS: atom_id res chain seq x y z
N MET A 1 -9.64 58.60 6.45
CA MET A 1 -8.23 58.97 6.19
C MET A 1 -7.48 57.68 5.86
N GLN A 2 -7.53 57.18 4.62
CA GLN A 2 -6.60 57.43 3.48
C GLN A 2 -5.10 57.25 3.79
N ALA A 3 -4.49 56.22 3.16
CA ALA A 3 -3.19 56.15 2.46
C ALA A 3 -2.74 54.67 2.42
N SER A 4 -2.93 53.86 1.36
CA SER A 4 -2.28 53.82 0.03
C SER A 4 -0.74 53.98 0.02
N ARG A 5 -0.04 52.93 -0.45
CA ARG A 5 1.16 52.88 -1.35
C ARG A 5 1.72 51.43 -1.32
N MET A 6 1.55 50.57 -2.33
CA MET A 6 2.17 50.48 -3.67
C MET A 6 3.71 50.43 -3.74
N ALA A 7 4.20 49.21 -4.04
CA ALA A 7 5.07 48.79 -5.15
C ALA A 7 6.59 49.13 -5.23
N ALA A 8 7.32 48.08 -5.67
CA ALA A 8 8.34 48.02 -6.74
C ALA A 8 9.85 47.87 -6.39
N ASN A 9 10.38 46.72 -6.84
CA ASN A 9 11.66 46.42 -7.53
C ASN A 9 12.91 47.30 -7.34
N ALA A 10 14.05 46.63 -7.13
CA ALA A 10 15.33 47.00 -7.75
C ALA A 10 16.26 45.78 -7.93
N SER A 11 16.74 45.59 -9.15
CA SER A 11 17.78 44.65 -9.58
C SER A 11 19.18 45.20 -9.29
N ALA A 12 20.17 44.33 -9.06
CA ALA A 12 21.58 44.66 -9.28
C ALA A 12 22.42 43.41 -9.63
N SER A 13 23.02 43.44 -10.82
CA SER A 13 24.13 42.59 -11.29
C SER A 13 25.40 42.82 -10.47
N CYS A 14 26.30 41.83 -10.44
CA CYS A 14 27.75 42.05 -10.63
C CYS A 14 28.52 40.71 -10.77
N SER A 15 29.31 40.62 -11.83
CA SER A 15 30.20 39.51 -12.20
C SER A 15 31.43 39.41 -11.29
N GLY A 16 31.95 38.19 -11.09
CA GLY A 16 33.24 37.97 -10.43
C GLY A 16 33.87 36.62 -10.80
N ARG A 17 34.82 36.65 -11.74
CA ARG A 17 35.74 35.56 -12.11
C ARG A 17 36.64 35.17 -10.94
N MET A 18 36.88 33.87 -10.74
CA MET A 18 38.19 33.30 -10.39
C MET A 18 38.24 31.82 -10.82
N HIS A 19 38.97 31.51 -11.89
CA HIS A 19 39.41 30.14 -12.22
C HIS A 19 40.94 30.13 -12.24
N ALA A 20 41.52 29.20 -11.50
CA ALA A 20 42.94 28.87 -11.53
C ALA A 20 43.12 27.34 -11.33
N PRO A 21 44.25 26.76 -11.76
CA PRO A 21 44.28 25.45 -12.43
C PRO A 21 45.02 24.34 -11.65
N LEU A 22 44.65 23.08 -11.88
CA LEU A 22 45.46 21.88 -11.67
C LEU A 22 45.08 20.92 -12.81
N GLY A 23 45.96 20.32 -13.59
CA GLY A 23 47.33 19.92 -13.31
C GLY A 23 47.48 18.40 -13.48
N ARG A 24 47.46 17.94 -14.74
CA ARG A 24 48.32 16.89 -15.34
C ARG A 24 48.34 15.42 -14.79
N ARG A 25 48.46 14.50 -15.77
CA ARG A 25 48.90 13.07 -15.78
C ARG A 25 47.75 12.05 -15.64
N ALA A 26 47.31 11.32 -16.68
CA ALA A 26 47.95 10.44 -17.69
C ALA A 26 48.31 9.02 -17.17
N GLN A 27 47.94 8.03 -18.01
CA GLN A 27 48.28 6.58 -18.02
C GLN A 27 47.28 5.69 -17.24
N ALA A 28 46.84 4.50 -17.71
CA ALA A 28 47.37 3.55 -18.69
C ALA A 28 46.17 2.73 -19.27
N ALA A 29 46.11 2.50 -20.58
CA ALA A 29 46.61 1.33 -21.31
C ALA A 29 45.65 0.12 -21.34
N ALA A 30 45.49 -0.39 -22.56
CA ALA A 30 44.61 -1.45 -23.01
C ALA A 30 45.06 -2.85 -22.58
N ALA A 31 44.13 -3.80 -22.53
CA ALA A 31 44.33 -5.17 -23.04
C ALA A 31 43.01 -5.94 -23.08
N ALA A 32 42.58 -6.29 -24.29
CA ALA A 32 41.63 -7.37 -24.53
C ALA A 32 42.37 -8.72 -24.43
N ALA A 33 41.71 -9.76 -23.90
CA ALA A 33 41.66 -11.10 -24.49
C ALA A 33 41.00 -12.14 -23.56
N ALA A 34 40.30 -13.07 -24.20
CA ALA A 34 40.05 -14.47 -23.80
C ALA A 34 38.81 -14.81 -22.93
N ALA A 35 37.70 -15.13 -23.62
CA ALA A 35 36.85 -16.28 -23.28
C ALA A 35 37.53 -17.59 -23.76
N PRO A 36 37.01 -18.83 -23.55
CA PRO A 36 35.77 -19.27 -22.88
C PRO A 36 35.96 -20.48 -21.92
N ARG A 37 34.92 -20.86 -21.15
CA ARG A 37 34.53 -22.28 -20.95
C ARG A 37 33.17 -22.43 -20.26
N ARG A 38 32.47 -23.46 -20.73
CA ARG A 38 31.10 -23.87 -20.46
C ARG A 38 30.91 -24.39 -19.03
N CYS A 39 29.87 -23.93 -18.36
CA CYS A 39 29.10 -24.77 -17.44
C CYS A 39 27.64 -24.77 -17.92
N SER A 40 27.24 -25.95 -18.36
CA SER A 40 25.88 -26.33 -18.72
C SER A 40 24.96 -26.23 -17.50
N GLY A 41 23.70 -25.86 -17.71
CA GLY A 41 22.61 -26.32 -16.87
C GLY A 41 22.05 -25.32 -15.85
N ARG A 42 21.29 -24.33 -16.33
CA ARG A 42 19.88 -24.15 -15.96
C ARG A 42 19.34 -23.00 -16.81
N GLY A 43 18.23 -23.26 -17.49
CA GLY A 43 17.56 -22.27 -18.32
C GLY A 43 17.22 -21.00 -17.54
N PRO A 44 16.82 -19.93 -18.24
CA PRO A 44 16.30 -18.73 -17.60
C PRO A 44 15.24 -19.16 -16.58
N PRO A 45 15.23 -18.61 -15.34
CA PRO A 45 14.19 -18.94 -14.38
C PRO A 45 12.85 -18.76 -15.10
N ALA A 46 12.12 -19.87 -15.13
CA ALA A 46 10.80 -19.95 -15.73
C ALA A 46 10.05 -18.70 -15.33
N ARG A 47 9.59 -17.95 -16.35
CA ARG A 47 8.68 -16.82 -16.23
C ARG A 47 7.85 -17.05 -14.99
N ALA A 48 8.13 -16.30 -13.92
CA ALA A 48 7.21 -16.20 -12.82
C ALA A 48 5.89 -15.87 -13.50
N ARG A 49 4.94 -16.82 -13.47
CA ARG A 49 3.58 -16.55 -13.90
C ARG A 49 3.22 -15.32 -13.09
N ALA A 50 3.20 -14.17 -13.74
CA ALA A 50 2.53 -13.01 -13.21
C ALA A 50 1.12 -13.54 -12.98
N VAL A 51 0.84 -13.87 -11.71
CA VAL A 51 -0.51 -14.13 -11.26
C VAL A 51 -1.23 -12.91 -11.73
N ALA A 52 -2.12 -13.09 -12.72
CA ALA A 52 -2.96 -12.02 -13.20
C ALA A 52 -3.76 -11.59 -11.97
N VAL A 53 -3.26 -10.56 -11.29
CA VAL A 53 -3.89 -10.00 -10.13
C VAL A 53 -5.18 -9.45 -10.68
N ARG A 54 -6.30 -9.89 -10.11
CA ARG A 54 -7.64 -9.38 -10.41
C ARG A 54 -7.81 -7.91 -9.97
N ALA A 55 -6.72 -7.15 -9.91
CA ALA A 55 -6.70 -5.71 -10.06
C ALA A 55 -6.90 -5.37 -11.55
N GLU A 56 -7.87 -6.03 -12.19
CA GLU A 56 -8.57 -5.35 -13.27
C GLU A 56 -9.19 -4.13 -12.60
N ARG A 57 -8.96 -2.95 -13.16
CA ARG A 57 -9.65 -1.71 -12.80
C ARG A 57 -11.16 -1.94 -13.00
N LYS A 58 -11.80 -2.68 -12.10
CA LYS A 58 -13.22 -2.62 -11.92
C LYS A 58 -13.47 -1.25 -11.36
N GLU A 59 -14.23 -0.47 -12.13
CA GLU A 59 -14.88 0.73 -11.63
C GLU A 59 -15.44 0.44 -10.24
N TYR A 60 -15.18 1.39 -9.34
CA TYR A 60 -15.68 1.52 -7.98
C TYR A 60 -16.79 0.53 -7.63
N TYR A 61 -16.59 -0.24 -6.56
CA TYR A 61 -17.66 -1.02 -5.96
C TYR A 61 -18.81 -0.06 -5.60
N ASP A 62 -19.93 -0.14 -6.34
CA ASP A 62 -21.19 0.45 -5.88
C ASP A 62 -21.59 -0.31 -4.60
N PHE A 63 -22.38 0.29 -3.71
CA PHE A 63 -22.83 -0.37 -2.47
C PHE A 63 -23.53 -1.72 -2.74
N LYS A 64 -23.92 -1.96 -4.00
CA LYS A 64 -24.47 -3.21 -4.55
C LYS A 64 -23.45 -4.34 -4.76
N ASP A 65 -22.17 -4.03 -4.85
CA ASP A 65 -21.07 -4.99 -5.05
C ASP A 65 -20.34 -5.34 -3.74
N MET A 66 -20.75 -4.75 -2.61
CA MET A 66 -20.19 -5.07 -1.29
C MET A 66 -20.45 -6.55 -0.94
N PRO A 67 -19.45 -7.27 -0.41
CA PRO A 67 -19.65 -8.66 0.00
C PRO A 67 -20.81 -8.80 1.00
N PRO A 68 -21.60 -9.89 0.93
CA PRO A 68 -22.67 -10.11 1.88
C PRO A 68 -22.11 -10.20 3.29
N LEU A 69 -22.83 -9.63 4.26
CA LEU A 69 -22.40 -9.67 5.67
C LEU A 69 -22.34 -11.12 6.16
N PRO A 70 -21.17 -11.57 6.67
CA PRO A 70 -21.05 -12.92 7.18
C PRO A 70 -21.77 -13.02 8.52
N VAL A 71 -22.92 -13.70 8.56
CA VAL A 71 -23.72 -13.85 9.79
C VAL A 71 -23.01 -14.70 10.85
N THR A 72 -22.15 -15.62 10.43
CA THR A 72 -21.42 -16.57 11.28
C THR A 72 -20.22 -15.97 12.00
N VAL A 73 -19.70 -14.82 11.58
CA VAL A 73 -18.50 -14.23 12.20
C VAL A 73 -18.88 -13.44 13.44
N LYS A 74 -18.16 -13.66 14.54
CA LYS A 74 -18.29 -12.88 15.78
C LYS A 74 -17.32 -11.72 15.80
N ARG A 75 -16.04 -11.99 15.51
CA ARG A 75 -14.94 -11.03 15.65
C ARG A 75 -13.83 -11.29 14.65
N ILE A 76 -13.19 -10.22 14.17
CA ILE A 76 -11.96 -10.28 13.37
C ILE A 76 -10.90 -9.45 14.07
N THR A 77 -9.71 -10.05 14.29
CA THR A 77 -8.56 -9.39 14.92
C THR A 77 -7.27 -9.59 14.14
N VAL A 78 -6.34 -8.66 14.30
CA VAL A 78 -4.95 -8.77 13.86
C VAL A 78 -4.06 -8.80 15.11
N PRO A 79 -3.72 -10.00 15.63
CA PRO A 79 -3.06 -10.14 16.94
C PRO A 79 -1.70 -9.46 17.00
N GLU A 80 -0.96 -9.46 15.90
CA GLU A 80 0.38 -8.87 15.81
C GLU A 80 0.41 -7.36 16.11
N LEU A 81 -0.72 -6.68 15.92
CA LEU A 81 -0.86 -5.25 16.17
C LEU A 81 -1.83 -4.92 17.30
N ASP A 82 -2.33 -5.95 18.01
CA ASP A 82 -3.43 -5.82 19.00
C ASP A 82 -4.62 -5.03 18.44
N HIS A 83 -4.92 -5.21 17.16
CA HIS A 83 -5.94 -4.45 16.45
C HIS A 83 -7.21 -5.27 16.30
N THR A 84 -8.34 -4.74 16.78
CA THR A 84 -9.66 -5.32 16.52
C THR A 84 -10.25 -4.66 15.30
N VAL A 85 -10.49 -5.47 14.26
CA VAL A 85 -11.08 -4.98 13.01
C VAL A 85 -12.57 -4.72 13.21
N VAL A 86 -13.29 -5.73 13.72
CA VAL A 86 -14.69 -5.63 14.11
C VAL A 86 -14.94 -6.64 15.23
N ASP A 87 -15.66 -6.21 16.27
CA ASP A 87 -16.37 -7.08 17.21
C ASP A 87 -17.86 -6.76 17.11
N LYS A 88 -18.67 -7.74 16.65
CA LYS A 88 -20.11 -7.55 16.47
C LYS A 88 -20.84 -7.20 17.76
N ALA A 89 -20.28 -7.56 18.93
CA ALA A 89 -20.90 -7.25 20.21
C ALA A 89 -20.84 -5.75 20.55
N THR A 90 -19.87 -5.01 20.01
CA THR A 90 -19.58 -3.63 20.40
C THR A 90 -19.73 -2.62 19.27
N GLU A 91 -19.56 -3.04 18.01
CA GLU A 91 -19.44 -2.12 16.87
C GLU A 91 -20.35 -2.47 15.69
N GLU A 92 -21.66 -2.30 15.86
CA GLU A 92 -22.67 -2.47 14.79
C GLU A 92 -22.47 -1.50 13.61
N THR A 93 -21.79 -0.38 13.80
CA THR A 93 -21.55 0.61 12.74
C THR A 93 -20.46 0.20 11.76
N ARG A 94 -19.64 -0.81 12.06
CA ARG A 94 -18.50 -1.24 11.22
C ARG A 94 -18.78 -2.52 10.42
N LEU A 95 -20.04 -2.79 10.12
CA LEU A 95 -20.45 -3.97 9.35
C LEU A 95 -19.84 -4.01 7.93
N ALA A 96 -19.60 -2.86 7.30
CA ALA A 96 -18.90 -2.80 6.01
C ALA A 96 -17.47 -3.36 6.12
N SER A 97 -16.71 -2.95 7.13
CA SER A 97 -15.37 -3.50 7.40
C SER A 97 -15.41 -5.00 7.65
N LEU A 98 -16.44 -5.51 8.34
CA LEU A 98 -16.59 -6.94 8.55
C LEU A 98 -16.72 -7.71 7.23
N ALA A 99 -17.59 -7.26 6.33
CA ALA A 99 -17.79 -7.87 5.02
C ALA A 99 -16.49 -7.88 4.20
N ILE A 100 -15.81 -6.74 4.13
CA ILE A 100 -14.57 -6.58 3.36
C ILE A 100 -13.46 -7.49 3.90
N PHE A 101 -13.26 -7.53 5.22
CA PHE A 101 -12.20 -8.33 5.83
C PHE A 101 -12.48 -9.83 5.73
N TYR A 102 -13.73 -10.25 5.89
CA TYR A 102 -14.08 -11.65 5.76
C TYR A 102 -14.02 -12.16 4.31
N ASP A 103 -14.39 -11.33 3.33
CA ASP A 103 -14.28 -11.69 1.90
C ASP A 103 -12.83 -12.00 1.50
N ILE A 104 -11.90 -11.15 1.90
CA ILE A 104 -10.47 -11.37 1.66
C ILE A 104 -9.90 -12.55 2.44
N TRP A 105 -10.39 -12.78 3.66
CA TRP A 105 -10.00 -13.95 4.44
C TRP A 105 -10.50 -15.25 3.78
N GLY A 106 -11.73 -15.27 3.27
CA GLY A 106 -12.31 -16.41 2.57
C GLY A 106 -11.72 -16.68 1.19
N ASP A 107 -11.04 -15.70 0.58
CA ASP A 107 -10.39 -15.85 -0.71
C ASP A 107 -8.96 -16.43 -0.57
N ASP A 108 -8.83 -17.70 -0.98
CA ASP A 108 -7.58 -18.46 -0.99
C ASP A 108 -6.43 -17.75 -1.75
N GLN A 109 -6.73 -16.82 -2.66
CA GLN A 109 -5.71 -16.04 -3.39
C GLN A 109 -4.85 -15.14 -2.49
N TYR A 110 -5.34 -14.81 -1.29
CA TYR A 110 -4.63 -14.00 -0.31
C TYR A 110 -4.10 -14.83 0.86
N GLY A 111 -4.37 -16.14 0.88
CA GLY A 111 -3.86 -17.06 1.89
C GLY A 111 -4.25 -16.68 3.33
N ARG A 112 -5.40 -16.02 3.53
CA ARG A 112 -5.89 -15.54 4.83
C ARG A 112 -4.96 -14.53 5.53
N ARG A 113 -4.21 -13.75 4.75
CA ARG A 113 -3.23 -12.77 5.26
C ARG A 113 -3.48 -11.35 4.76
N LEU A 114 -3.19 -10.39 5.62
CA LEU A 114 -3.18 -8.97 5.31
C LEU A 114 -1.80 -8.58 4.78
N THR A 115 -1.69 -8.56 3.46
CA THR A 115 -0.49 -8.21 2.71
C THR A 115 -0.73 -6.90 1.97
N ARG A 116 0.31 -6.31 1.36
CA ARG A 116 0.14 -5.19 0.42
C ARG A 116 -0.92 -5.46 -0.65
N LYS A 117 -0.99 -6.69 -1.16
CA LYS A 117 -1.93 -7.06 -2.23
C LYS A 117 -3.37 -7.06 -1.72
N SER A 118 -3.65 -7.73 -0.60
CA SER A 118 -4.99 -7.74 -0.01
C SER A 118 -5.40 -6.35 0.47
N ALA A 119 -4.49 -5.59 1.10
CA ALA A 119 -4.77 -4.24 1.58
C ALA A 119 -5.17 -3.28 0.45
N LEU A 120 -4.52 -3.36 -0.72
CA LEU A 120 -4.91 -2.57 -1.89
C LEU A 120 -6.32 -2.91 -2.36
N THR A 121 -6.63 -4.22 -2.49
CA THR A 121 -7.96 -4.68 -2.89
C THR A 121 -9.04 -4.19 -1.91
N MET A 122 -8.78 -4.27 -0.60
CA MET A 122 -9.72 -3.86 0.45
C MET A 122 -9.98 -2.36 0.44
N LEU A 123 -8.94 -1.53 0.24
CA LEU A 123 -9.11 -0.08 0.14
C LEU A 123 -10.00 0.32 -1.04
N CYS A 124 -9.95 -0.43 -2.15
CA CYS A 124 -10.84 -0.20 -3.29
C CYS A 124 -12.31 -0.54 -3.02
N MET A 125 -12.62 -1.23 -1.92
CA MET A 125 -14.00 -1.53 -1.51
C MET A 125 -14.57 -0.49 -0.55
N TYR A 126 -13.76 0.45 -0.05
CA TYR A 126 -14.25 1.58 0.74
C TYR A 126 -14.61 2.75 -0.17
N ASP A 127 -15.58 3.56 0.28
CA ASP A 127 -15.98 4.76 -0.43
C ASP A 127 -14.86 5.81 -0.46
N SER A 128 -14.88 6.67 -1.48
CA SER A 128 -13.92 7.77 -1.63
C SER A 128 -13.93 8.69 -0.41
N ASP A 129 -15.11 8.91 0.16
CA ASP A 129 -15.31 9.82 1.28
C ASP A 129 -14.73 9.23 2.56
N ASP A 130 -14.85 7.92 2.77
CA ASP A 130 -14.25 7.22 3.91
C ASP A 130 -12.73 7.16 3.79
N THR A 131 -12.21 6.89 2.59
CA THR A 131 -10.77 6.84 2.36
C THR A 131 -10.11 8.21 2.49
N ALA A 132 -10.77 9.30 2.05
CA ALA A 132 -10.35 10.67 2.29
C ALA A 132 -10.52 11.09 3.75
N GLY A 133 -11.62 10.67 4.39
CA GLY A 133 -11.86 10.88 5.82
C GLY A 133 -10.76 10.26 6.68
N ALA A 134 -10.31 9.06 6.33
CA ALA A 134 -9.21 8.37 7.00
C ALA A 134 -7.85 9.05 6.81
N GLU A 135 -7.61 9.76 5.69
CA GLU A 135 -6.40 10.57 5.52
C GLU A 135 -6.36 11.74 6.49
N ALA A 136 -7.50 12.41 6.64
CA ALA A 136 -7.61 13.56 7.53
C ALA A 136 -7.64 13.13 9.00
N ARG A 137 -8.30 12.01 9.32
CA ARG A 137 -8.63 11.56 10.68
C ARG A 137 -8.49 10.04 10.80
N PRO A 138 -7.25 9.49 10.81
CA PRO A 138 -7.05 8.04 10.83
C PRO A 138 -7.63 7.35 12.07
N GLY A 139 -7.73 8.06 13.20
CA GLY A 139 -8.34 7.53 14.43
C GLY A 139 -9.84 7.25 14.32
N ASP A 140 -10.55 7.97 13.46
CA ASP A 140 -11.99 7.77 13.23
C ASP A 140 -12.23 6.55 12.31
N TYR A 141 -11.22 6.19 11.50
CA TYR A 141 -11.26 5.11 10.50
C TYR A 141 -10.13 4.08 10.74
N PRO A 142 -10.09 3.42 11.91
CA PRO A 142 -8.94 2.61 12.32
C PRO A 142 -8.66 1.44 11.36
N ASN A 143 -9.70 0.89 10.71
CA ASN A 143 -9.53 -0.17 9.72
C ASN A 143 -8.90 0.32 8.42
N ILE A 144 -9.32 1.47 7.91
CA ILE A 144 -8.72 2.07 6.70
C ILE A 144 -7.28 2.51 6.99
N ALA A 145 -7.04 3.07 8.19
CA ALA A 145 -5.71 3.40 8.67
C ALA A 145 -4.79 2.18 8.75
N LEU A 146 -5.28 1.04 9.26
CA LEU A 146 -4.55 -0.23 9.26
C LEU A 146 -4.15 -0.66 7.84
N LEU A 147 -5.08 -0.60 6.87
CA LEU A 147 -4.80 -1.01 5.49
C LEU A 147 -3.74 -0.11 4.84
N ARG A 148 -3.81 1.20 5.07
CA ARG A 148 -2.78 2.15 4.61
C ARG A 148 -1.43 1.84 5.22
N ARG A 149 -1.38 1.57 6.52
CA ARG A 149 -0.17 1.19 7.23
C ARG A 149 0.48 -0.06 6.62
N VAL A 150 -0.32 -1.08 6.33
CA VAL A 150 0.15 -2.31 5.67
C VAL A 150 0.72 -2.02 4.28
N LEU A 151 0.11 -1.11 3.52
CA LEU A 151 0.62 -0.71 2.21
C LEU A 151 1.95 0.04 2.31
N GLU A 152 2.02 1.04 3.17
CA GLU A 152 3.18 1.92 3.33
C GLU A 152 4.37 1.16 3.92
N GLU A 153 4.18 0.49 5.05
CA GLU A 153 5.22 -0.25 5.77
C GLU A 153 5.52 -1.62 5.12
N GLY A 154 4.64 -2.13 4.28
CA GLY A 154 4.82 -3.43 3.62
C GLY A 154 4.67 -4.61 4.57
N LEU A 155 3.74 -4.50 5.52
CA LEU A 155 3.45 -5.53 6.52
C LEU A 155 2.81 -6.76 5.87
N ASP A 156 3.00 -7.90 6.53
CA ASP A 156 2.40 -9.18 6.18
C ASP A 156 1.84 -9.81 7.47
N LEU A 157 0.56 -9.55 7.74
CA LEU A 157 -0.07 -9.85 9.02
C LEU A 157 -1.09 -10.98 8.89
N GLU A 158 -1.27 -11.76 9.94
CA GLU A 158 -2.30 -12.81 10.00
C GLU A 158 -3.65 -12.27 10.49
N PHE A 159 -4.74 -12.67 9.84
CA PHE A 159 -6.10 -12.44 10.33
C PHE A 159 -6.57 -13.62 11.17
N VAL A 160 -7.12 -13.33 12.35
CA VAL A 160 -7.87 -14.31 13.13
C VAL A 160 -9.35 -13.97 13.06
N VAL A 161 -10.11 -14.92 12.53
CA VAL A 161 -11.58 -14.83 12.44
C VAL A 161 -12.17 -15.79 13.47
N GLU A 162 -12.93 -15.23 14.41
CA GLU A 162 -13.71 -16.00 15.37
C GLU A 162 -15.14 -16.10 14.86
N GLU A 163 -15.61 -17.32 14.59
CA GLU A 163 -16.98 -17.59 14.19
C GLU A 163 -17.81 -18.04 15.40
N PHE A 164 -19.13 -17.79 15.35
CA PHE A 164 -20.09 -18.51 16.17
C PHE A 164 -19.97 -19.98 15.76
N GLY A 165 -19.37 -20.80 16.64
CA GLY A 165 -19.28 -22.24 16.40
C GLY A 165 -20.66 -22.80 16.07
N PRO A 166 -20.75 -23.92 15.33
CA PRO A 166 -22.02 -24.60 15.13
C PRO A 166 -22.58 -24.88 16.53
N GLY A 167 -23.73 -24.27 16.83
CA GLY A 167 -24.28 -24.24 18.18
C GLY A 167 -24.28 -25.62 18.83
N ALA A 168 -23.75 -25.69 20.05
CA ALA A 168 -24.14 -26.71 21.00
C ALA A 168 -25.59 -26.47 21.44
#